data_AF-A0A318F7J5-F1
#
_entry.id   AF-A0A318F7J5-F1
#
_cell.length_a   1.000
_cell.length_b   1.000
_cell.length_c   1.000
_cell.angle_alpha   90.00
_cell.angle_beta   90.00
_cell.angle_gamma   90.00
#
_symmetry.space_group_name_H-M   'P 1'
#
loop_
_entity.id
_entity.type
_entity.pdbx_description
1 polymer ?
#
loop_
_entity_poly.entity_id
_entity_poly.type
_entity_poly.pdbx_seq_one_letter_code
_entity_poly.pdbx_strand_id
1 'polypeptide(L)'
;MKNAQKNKHGLKRYIEADIARKIRQDAGYGCVMCGVMFVDYEHIEPEFKDAREHDPEKMTLLCKPCHDDVTYKRKTKKKVWLAKADPFTKKHGLVKGIFDPETEFKEVKIGSLTSTGSSIFMKVFGKPIFWFSEPEDPDEPIGFNAIFSSSDGMIGYMEKNIFHGVVAKHDIDSHGFTIEIRKEKGKILLVMHIEGDATIYVERFSIDYLGYNITVNKKGATLRGGNIHGSFDISNVTIAMDRDRDSTCAFSIGHPPRNKIRDGISFVKKTIIASLLNIERTVFSSNGDVVGWVLDNIITSKDYECIAVIKRNDKGEIGVFNILDEFIGLLKKTTKGYSVIYNDTKYPSGEPIWISNNHIKARNTFLLKEYDLSHRIY
;
A
#
# COMPACT_ATOMS: atom_id res chain seq x y z
N MET A 1 6.41 27.94 -20.98
CA MET A 1 6.17 29.00 -19.96
C MET A 1 4.78 29.59 -20.20
N LYS A 2 3.75 29.16 -19.46
CA LYS A 2 2.42 29.79 -19.51
C LYS A 2 2.51 31.12 -18.75
N ASN A 3 2.21 32.25 -19.41
CA ASN A 3 2.12 33.56 -18.78
C ASN A 3 1.30 33.45 -17.49
N ALA A 4 1.94 33.74 -16.35
CA ALA A 4 1.27 33.75 -15.06
C ALA A 4 0.25 34.90 -15.07
N GLN A 5 -1.02 34.60 -15.37
CA GLN A 5 -2.11 35.55 -15.30
C GLN A 5 -2.18 36.10 -13.87
N LYS A 6 -1.77 37.36 -13.72
CA LYS A 6 -2.04 38.14 -12.52
C LYS A 6 -3.51 38.56 -12.55
N ASN A 7 -4.13 38.69 -11.39
CA ASN A 7 -5.44 39.31 -11.29
C ASN A 7 -5.33 40.85 -11.37
N LYS A 8 -6.47 41.55 -11.25
CA LYS A 8 -6.53 43.03 -11.31
C LYS A 8 -5.76 43.74 -10.18
N HIS A 9 -5.36 43.01 -9.14
CA HIS A 9 -4.58 43.49 -8.00
C HIS A 9 -3.10 43.06 -8.05
N GLY A 10 -2.67 42.40 -9.13
CA GLY A 10 -1.29 41.95 -9.30
C GLY A 10 -0.95 40.62 -8.62
N LEU A 11 -1.90 39.97 -7.94
CA LEU A 11 -1.73 38.67 -7.31
C LEU A 11 -1.53 37.59 -8.39
N LYS A 12 -0.47 36.80 -8.26
CA LYS A 12 -0.17 35.67 -9.16
C LYS A 12 -0.99 34.45 -8.75
N ARG A 13 -1.13 33.46 -9.64
CA ARG A 13 -1.69 32.13 -9.27
C ARG A 13 -0.73 31.28 -8.42
N TYR A 14 0.55 31.65 -8.37
CA TYR A 14 1.52 30.96 -7.54
C TYR A 14 1.23 31.23 -6.07
N ILE A 15 1.03 30.15 -5.32
CA ILE A 15 0.80 30.18 -3.87
C ILE A 15 2.09 29.76 -3.19
N GLU A 16 2.54 30.54 -2.22
CA GLU A 16 3.72 30.21 -1.40
C GLU A 16 3.57 28.83 -0.75
N ALA A 17 4.67 28.09 -0.65
CA ALA A 17 4.65 26.67 -0.30
C ALA A 17 3.99 26.40 1.07
N ASP A 18 4.22 27.26 2.06
CA ASP A 18 3.65 27.09 3.41
C ASP A 18 2.14 27.36 3.43
N ILE A 19 1.66 28.33 2.64
CA ILE A 19 0.24 28.65 2.46
C ILE A 19 -0.47 27.48 1.74
N ALA A 20 0.12 26.99 0.65
CA ALA A 20 -0.41 25.85 -0.10
C ALA A 20 -0.51 24.60 0.77
N ARG A 21 0.53 24.30 1.57
CA ARG A 21 0.55 23.19 2.51
C ARG A 21 -0.55 23.32 3.57
N LYS A 22 -0.74 24.50 4.16
CA LYS A 22 -1.81 24.75 5.13
C LYS A 22 -3.18 24.49 4.51
N ILE A 23 -3.44 24.98 3.29
CA ILE A 23 -4.70 24.74 2.58
C ILE A 23 -4.92 23.24 2.35
N ARG A 24 -3.89 22.49 1.95
CA ARG A 24 -3.99 21.02 1.78
C ARG A 24 -4.31 20.30 3.07
N GLN A 25 -3.62 20.62 4.16
CA GLN A 25 -3.87 20.03 5.47
C GLN A 25 -5.28 20.37 5.98
N ASP A 26 -5.77 21.58 5.74
CA ASP A 26 -7.13 21.99 6.10
C ASP A 26 -8.18 21.23 5.30
N ALA A 27 -7.97 21.06 3.99
CA ALA A 27 -8.86 20.34 3.10
C ALA A 27 -8.80 18.81 3.26
N GLY A 28 -7.75 18.28 3.91
CA GLY A 28 -7.47 16.85 3.95
C GLY A 28 -7.00 16.29 2.61
N TYR A 29 -6.14 17.05 1.92
CA TYR A 29 -5.36 16.65 0.73
C TYR A 29 -6.15 16.34 -0.55
N GLY A 30 -7.45 16.58 -0.58
CA GLY A 30 -8.28 16.40 -1.76
C GLY A 30 -9.45 17.36 -1.78
N CYS A 31 -10.33 17.19 -2.77
CA CYS A 31 -11.49 18.03 -2.94
C CYS A 31 -12.37 17.96 -1.69
N VAL A 32 -12.62 19.10 -1.04
CA VAL A 32 -13.40 19.10 0.21
C VAL A 32 -14.84 18.60 0.03
N MET A 33 -15.35 18.57 -1.21
CA MET A 33 -16.70 18.10 -1.51
C MET A 33 -16.81 16.61 -1.86
N CYS A 34 -15.80 16.00 -2.50
CA CYS A 34 -15.90 14.61 -2.99
C CYS A 34 -14.67 13.73 -2.75
N GLY A 35 -13.57 14.29 -2.26
CA GLY A 35 -12.37 13.53 -1.86
C GLY A 35 -11.45 13.04 -2.97
N VAL A 36 -11.66 13.47 -4.22
CA VAL A 36 -10.69 13.26 -5.31
C VAL A 36 -9.41 14.06 -5.04
N MET A 37 -8.24 13.46 -5.28
CA MET A 37 -6.93 14.06 -5.02
C MET A 37 -6.54 15.14 -6.04
N PHE A 38 -6.93 14.97 -7.31
CA PHE A 38 -6.59 15.92 -8.37
C PHE A 38 -7.45 17.18 -8.24
N VAL A 39 -6.82 18.26 -7.78
CA VAL A 39 -7.50 19.47 -7.34
C VAL A 39 -6.79 20.75 -7.73
N ASP A 40 -7.58 21.81 -7.82
CA ASP A 40 -7.13 23.19 -7.91
C ASP A 40 -7.39 23.90 -6.58
N TYR A 41 -6.59 24.94 -6.32
CA TYR A 41 -6.81 25.85 -5.20
C TYR A 41 -7.93 26.82 -5.54
N GLU A 42 -8.98 26.80 -4.73
CA GLU A 42 -10.16 27.64 -4.89
C GLU A 42 -10.12 28.82 -3.92
N HIS A 43 -10.27 30.03 -4.45
CA HIS A 43 -10.53 31.23 -3.68
C HIS A 43 -12.03 31.32 -3.38
N ILE A 44 -12.42 31.07 -2.13
CA ILE A 44 -13.84 31.06 -1.74
C ILE A 44 -14.38 32.49 -1.73
N GLU A 45 -13.76 33.38 -0.95
CA GLU A 45 -14.16 34.78 -0.83
C GLU A 45 -12.98 35.65 -0.35
N PRO A 46 -12.60 36.72 -1.06
CA PRO A 46 -13.05 37.08 -2.40
C PRO A 46 -12.60 36.07 -3.46
N GLU A 47 -13.27 36.03 -4.62
CA GLU A 47 -12.80 35.23 -5.76
C GLU A 47 -11.41 35.68 -6.22
N PHE A 48 -10.65 34.81 -6.90
CA PHE A 48 -9.29 35.11 -7.35
C PHE A 48 -9.18 36.44 -8.12
N LYS A 49 -10.18 36.82 -8.92
CA LYS A 49 -10.18 38.07 -9.67
C LYS A 49 -10.16 39.33 -8.78
N ASP A 50 -10.64 39.21 -7.54
CA ASP A 50 -10.80 40.27 -6.54
C ASP A 50 -9.89 40.09 -5.31
N ALA A 51 -9.21 38.95 -5.19
CA ALA A 51 -8.29 38.65 -4.10
C ALA A 51 -7.03 39.53 -4.13
N ARG A 52 -6.52 39.90 -2.96
CA ARG A 52 -5.25 40.64 -2.83
C ARG A 52 -4.11 39.76 -2.33
N GLU A 53 -4.44 38.61 -1.75
CA GLU A 53 -3.51 37.66 -1.15
C GLU A 53 -4.06 36.23 -1.25
N HIS A 54 -3.21 35.26 -0.91
CA HIS A 54 -3.61 33.87 -0.71
C HIS A 54 -3.82 33.61 0.77
N ASP A 55 -5.05 33.77 1.24
CA ASP A 55 -5.44 33.53 2.63
C ASP A 55 -5.92 32.08 2.80
N PRO A 56 -5.19 31.20 3.54
CA PRO A 56 -5.60 29.82 3.77
C PRO A 56 -6.99 29.68 4.39
N GLU A 57 -7.41 30.65 5.20
CA GLU A 57 -8.71 30.61 5.87
C GLU A 57 -9.86 30.90 4.90
N LYS A 58 -9.56 31.51 3.75
CA LYS A 58 -10.54 31.83 2.69
C LYS A 58 -10.34 31.02 1.41
N MET A 59 -9.48 30.00 1.47
CA MET A 59 -9.16 29.12 0.35
C MET A 59 -9.38 27.66 0.70
N THR A 60 -9.61 26.83 -0.32
CA THR A 60 -9.75 25.37 -0.15
C THR A 60 -9.32 24.64 -1.42
N LEU A 61 -9.46 23.32 -1.44
CA LEU A 61 -9.22 22.47 -2.60
C LEU A 61 -10.53 22.01 -3.22
N LEU A 62 -10.67 22.16 -4.54
CA LEU A 62 -11.76 21.60 -5.33
C LEU A 62 -11.21 20.86 -6.54
N CYS A 63 -11.78 19.69 -6.86
CA CYS A 63 -11.50 19.04 -8.14
C CYS A 63 -12.17 19.81 -9.29
N LYS A 64 -11.67 19.62 -10.51
CA LYS A 64 -12.16 20.34 -11.71
C LYS A 64 -13.70 20.31 -11.84
N PRO A 65 -14.42 19.17 -11.70
CA PRO A 65 -15.88 19.17 -11.76
C PRO A 65 -16.55 20.02 -10.67
N CYS A 66 -16.05 19.92 -9.43
CA CYS A 66 -16.59 20.68 -8.30
C CYS A 66 -16.30 22.18 -8.42
N HIS A 67 -15.12 22.53 -8.92
CA HIS A 67 -14.72 23.91 -9.19
C HIS A 67 -15.58 24.53 -10.30
N ASP A 68 -15.84 23.77 -11.38
CA ASP A 68 -16.72 24.20 -12.45
C ASP A 68 -18.16 24.38 -11.97
N ASP A 69 -18.68 23.49 -11.12
CA ASP A 69 -20.01 23.66 -10.53
C ASP A 69 -20.14 24.96 -9.72
N VAL A 70 -19.09 25.38 -9.03
CA VAL A 70 -19.07 26.66 -8.32
C VAL A 70 -19.00 27.81 -9.32
N THR A 71 -18.11 27.72 -10.31
CA THR A 71 -17.91 28.73 -11.36
C THR A 71 -19.20 29.01 -12.15
N TYR A 72 -19.92 27.95 -12.53
CA TYR A 72 -21.19 28.02 -13.26
C TYR A 72 -22.42 28.09 -12.33
N LYS A 73 -22.21 28.36 -11.04
CA LYS A 73 -23.28 28.58 -10.04
C LYS A 73 -24.25 27.41 -9.83
N ARG A 74 -23.90 26.19 -10.23
CA ARG A 74 -24.62 24.95 -9.85
C ARG A 74 -24.42 24.62 -8.37
N LYS A 75 -23.30 25.04 -7.80
CA LYS A 75 -23.01 25.03 -6.36
C LYS A 75 -22.69 26.44 -5.87
N THR A 76 -23.11 26.76 -4.66
CA THR A 76 -22.89 28.08 -4.05
C THR A 76 -21.59 28.11 -3.24
N LYS A 77 -20.97 29.29 -3.09
CA LYS A 77 -19.83 29.47 -2.18
C LYS A 77 -20.16 29.09 -0.73
N LYS A 78 -21.43 29.26 -0.29
CA LYS A 78 -21.92 28.76 1.00
C LYS A 78 -21.73 27.24 1.14
N LYS A 79 -21.99 26.45 0.09
CA LYS A 79 -21.72 25.00 0.13
C LYS A 79 -20.23 24.70 0.23
N VAL A 80 -19.38 25.50 -0.42
CA VAL A 80 -17.91 25.35 -0.33
C VAL A 80 -17.42 25.64 1.10
N TRP A 81 -17.96 26.67 1.76
CA TRP A 81 -17.66 26.96 3.17
C TRP A 81 -18.06 25.82 4.10
N LEU A 82 -19.26 25.27 3.93
CA LEU A 82 -19.72 24.10 4.70
C LEU A 82 -18.79 22.90 4.49
N ALA A 83 -18.38 22.64 3.24
CA ALA A 83 -17.44 21.57 2.93
C ALA A 83 -16.03 21.84 3.47
N LYS A 84 -15.54 23.09 3.48
CA LYS A 84 -14.24 23.44 4.10
C LYS A 84 -14.25 23.22 5.61
N ALA A 85 -15.36 23.54 6.28
CA ALA A 85 -15.52 23.33 7.71
C ALA A 85 -15.55 21.84 8.10
N ASP A 86 -16.07 21.00 7.22
CA ASP A 86 -16.15 19.54 7.42
C ASP A 86 -15.81 18.76 6.12
N PRO A 87 -14.50 18.69 5.76
CA PRO A 87 -14.06 18.13 4.49
C PRO A 87 -14.39 16.66 4.32
N PHE A 88 -14.78 16.29 3.09
CA PHE A 88 -15.09 14.90 2.74
C PHE A 88 -13.97 13.94 3.14
N THR A 89 -12.72 14.24 2.80
CA THR A 89 -11.57 13.35 3.05
C THR A 89 -11.27 13.19 4.54
N LYS A 90 -11.44 14.25 5.35
CA LYS A 90 -11.25 14.18 6.81
C LYS A 90 -12.30 13.29 7.48
N LYS A 91 -13.55 13.34 7.01
CA LYS A 91 -14.61 12.44 7.50
C LYS A 91 -14.35 10.98 7.19
N HIS A 92 -13.82 10.69 6.01
CA HIS A 92 -13.63 9.32 5.53
C HIS A 92 -12.22 8.78 5.79
N GLY A 93 -11.29 9.62 6.24
CA GLY A 93 -9.89 9.25 6.51
C GLY A 93 -9.05 8.99 5.25
N LEU A 94 -9.61 9.15 4.05
CA LEU A 94 -8.95 8.80 2.78
C LEU A 94 -9.15 9.88 1.70
N VAL A 95 -8.11 10.06 0.89
CA VAL A 95 -8.14 10.79 -0.39
C VAL A 95 -7.87 9.79 -1.53
N LYS A 96 -8.54 9.97 -2.69
CA LYS A 96 -8.50 8.99 -3.78
C LYS A 96 -8.02 9.57 -5.12
N GLY A 97 -7.24 8.82 -5.87
CA GLY A 97 -6.87 9.11 -7.26
C GLY A 97 -7.03 7.88 -8.13
N ILE A 98 -7.69 8.02 -9.27
CA ILE A 98 -7.83 6.94 -10.26
C ILE A 98 -6.83 7.20 -11.37
N PHE A 99 -6.10 6.16 -11.78
CA PHE A 99 -5.09 6.21 -12.82
C PHE A 99 -5.33 5.10 -13.84
N ASP A 100 -4.80 5.29 -15.05
CA ASP A 100 -4.94 4.36 -16.17
C ASP A 100 -3.58 4.07 -16.83
N PRO A 101 -2.63 3.45 -16.11
CA PRO A 101 -1.30 3.15 -16.65
C PRO A 101 -1.33 1.94 -17.60
N GLU A 102 -0.24 1.78 -18.37
CA GLU A 102 0.02 0.54 -19.08
C GLU A 102 0.34 -0.59 -18.09
N THR A 103 -0.45 -1.66 -18.12
CA THR A 103 -0.37 -2.78 -17.16
C THR A 103 -0.35 -4.16 -17.82
N GLU A 104 -0.56 -4.26 -19.13
CA GLU A 104 -0.64 -5.54 -19.86
C GLU A 104 0.64 -6.37 -19.70
N PHE A 105 1.79 -5.70 -19.73
CA PHE A 105 3.10 -6.34 -19.59
C PHE A 105 3.54 -6.55 -18.14
N LYS A 106 2.71 -6.19 -17.14
CA LYS A 106 3.09 -6.20 -15.72
C LYS A 106 4.43 -5.50 -15.48
N GLU A 107 4.61 -4.38 -16.16
CA GLU A 107 5.86 -3.62 -16.10
C GLU A 107 5.78 -2.53 -15.02
N VAL A 108 6.80 -2.47 -14.17
CA VAL A 108 6.94 -1.38 -13.19
C VAL A 108 8.41 -1.04 -13.02
N LYS A 109 8.67 0.26 -12.88
CA LYS A 109 9.99 0.80 -12.60
C LYS A 109 10.01 1.39 -11.19
N ILE A 110 11.00 0.99 -10.39
CA ILE A 110 11.24 1.54 -9.05
C ILE A 110 12.69 2.00 -8.96
N GLY A 111 12.90 3.31 -8.85
CA GLY A 111 14.23 3.92 -8.89
C GLY A 111 14.93 3.61 -10.22
N SER A 112 15.93 2.73 -10.17
CA SER A 112 16.74 2.24 -11.29
C SER A 112 16.48 0.76 -11.62
N LEU A 113 15.53 0.12 -10.94
CA LEU A 113 15.12 -1.26 -11.15
C LEU A 113 13.84 -1.29 -12.00
N THR A 114 13.86 -2.05 -13.09
CA THR A 114 12.67 -2.34 -13.89
C THR A 114 12.38 -3.84 -13.82
N SER A 115 11.11 -4.20 -13.69
CA SER A 115 10.66 -5.58 -13.86
C SER A 115 9.53 -5.63 -14.88
N THR A 116 9.49 -6.71 -15.64
CA THR A 116 8.40 -7.04 -16.56
C THR A 116 7.97 -8.49 -16.35
N GLY A 117 6.67 -8.76 -16.49
CA GLY A 117 6.07 -10.09 -16.32
C GLY A 117 5.95 -10.60 -14.88
N SER A 118 6.56 -9.96 -13.88
CA SER A 118 6.47 -10.43 -12.49
C SER A 118 5.08 -10.20 -11.88
N SER A 119 4.47 -11.22 -11.28
CA SER A 119 3.23 -11.05 -10.51
C SER A 119 3.45 -10.19 -9.25
N ILE A 120 4.60 -10.34 -8.60
CA ILE A 120 5.02 -9.56 -7.43
C ILE A 120 6.33 -8.88 -7.78
N PHE A 121 6.36 -7.56 -7.81
CA PHE A 121 7.60 -6.84 -8.03
C PHE A 121 8.52 -6.95 -6.81
N MET A 122 7.98 -6.64 -5.63
CA MET A 122 8.77 -6.59 -4.39
C MET A 122 8.07 -7.25 -3.22
N LYS A 123 8.83 -8.06 -2.48
CA LYS A 123 8.49 -8.52 -1.13
C LYS A 123 9.44 -7.92 -0.10
N VAL A 124 8.92 -7.64 1.09
CA VAL A 124 9.72 -7.31 2.26
C VAL A 124 9.29 -8.23 3.40
N PHE A 125 10.23 -9.01 3.92
CA PHE A 125 9.99 -10.05 4.94
C PHE A 125 8.74 -10.90 4.65
N GLY A 126 8.61 -11.36 3.41
CA GLY A 126 7.48 -12.18 2.96
C GLY A 126 6.19 -11.44 2.60
N LYS A 127 6.03 -10.16 2.96
CA LYS A 127 4.88 -9.34 2.59
C LYS A 127 5.06 -8.73 1.20
N PRO A 128 4.17 -9.00 0.22
CA PRO A 128 4.16 -8.28 -1.04
C PRO A 128 3.91 -6.79 -0.80
N ILE A 129 4.76 -5.94 -1.38
CA ILE A 129 4.68 -4.47 -1.26
C ILE A 129 4.24 -3.83 -2.58
N PHE A 130 4.63 -4.42 -3.72
CA PHE A 130 4.23 -3.99 -5.06
C PHE A 130 3.90 -5.24 -5.88
N TRP A 131 2.71 -5.31 -6.46
CA TRP A 131 2.27 -6.47 -7.25
C TRP A 131 1.18 -6.11 -8.26
N PHE A 132 0.96 -7.03 -9.20
CA PHE A 132 -0.14 -7.00 -10.14
C PHE A 132 -1.17 -8.06 -9.78
N SER A 133 -2.45 -7.74 -9.97
CA SER A 133 -3.58 -8.65 -9.79
C SER A 133 -4.32 -8.80 -11.10
N GLU A 134 -4.64 -10.03 -11.47
CA GLU A 134 -5.48 -10.28 -12.63
C GLU A 134 -6.87 -9.68 -12.41
N PRO A 135 -7.49 -9.14 -13.47
CA PRO A 135 -8.85 -8.65 -13.41
C PRO A 135 -9.83 -9.81 -13.19
N GLU A 136 -11.00 -9.50 -12.63
CA GLU A 136 -12.07 -10.49 -12.52
C GLU A 136 -12.86 -10.63 -13.82
N ASP A 137 -12.99 -9.52 -14.54
CA ASP A 137 -13.59 -9.42 -15.87
C ASP A 137 -12.48 -9.29 -16.91
N PRO A 138 -12.46 -10.11 -17.98
CA PRO A 138 -11.49 -9.98 -19.07
C PRO A 138 -11.39 -8.59 -19.70
N ASP A 139 -12.45 -7.76 -19.60
CA ASP A 139 -12.48 -6.40 -20.14
C ASP A 139 -11.88 -5.35 -19.18
N GLU A 140 -11.54 -5.72 -17.94
CA GLU A 140 -10.86 -4.84 -16.98
C GLU A 140 -9.33 -4.90 -17.15
N PRO A 141 -8.61 -3.78 -16.93
CA PRO A 141 -7.15 -3.79 -16.97
C PRO A 141 -6.56 -4.56 -15.79
N ILE A 142 -5.32 -5.03 -15.96
CA ILE A 142 -4.55 -5.63 -14.85
C ILE A 142 -4.38 -4.57 -13.75
N GLY A 143 -4.69 -4.96 -12.51
CA GLY A 143 -4.64 -4.05 -11.38
C GLY A 143 -3.23 -3.97 -10.80
N PHE A 144 -2.63 -2.78 -10.75
CA PHE A 144 -1.45 -2.52 -9.94
C PHE A 144 -1.84 -2.22 -8.49
N ASN A 145 -1.09 -2.82 -7.56
CA ASN A 145 -1.30 -2.68 -6.13
C ASN A 145 0.01 -2.40 -5.41
N ALA A 146 -0.09 -1.65 -4.32
CA ALA A 146 1.05 -1.22 -3.55
C ALA A 146 0.68 -0.91 -2.11
N ILE A 147 1.62 -1.07 -1.17
CA ILE A 147 1.42 -0.73 0.24
C ILE A 147 2.49 0.27 0.68
N PHE A 148 2.07 1.37 1.32
CA PHE A 148 2.96 2.37 1.88
C PHE A 148 2.72 2.54 3.37
N SER A 149 3.79 2.39 4.16
CA SER A 149 3.78 2.56 5.60
C SER A 149 4.94 3.43 6.07
N SER A 150 4.76 4.06 7.22
CA SER A 150 5.76 4.83 7.94
C SER A 150 5.72 4.37 9.40
N SER A 151 6.67 4.84 10.20
CA SER A 151 6.73 4.66 11.65
C SER A 151 5.45 5.12 12.37
N ASP A 152 4.66 5.99 11.73
CA ASP A 152 3.36 6.46 12.21
C ASP A 152 2.17 5.57 11.78
N GLY A 153 2.42 4.46 11.08
CA GLY A 153 1.39 3.56 10.53
C GLY A 153 1.25 3.62 9.01
N MET A 154 0.15 3.10 8.48
CA MET A 154 -0.14 3.12 7.05
C MET A 154 -0.32 4.56 6.54
N ILE A 155 0.33 4.90 5.43
CA ILE A 155 0.26 6.24 4.82
C ILE A 155 -0.54 6.25 3.52
N GLY A 156 -0.70 5.09 2.90
CA GLY A 156 -1.54 4.90 1.73
C GLY A 156 -1.32 3.54 1.08
N TYR A 157 -2.09 3.25 0.06
CA TYR A 157 -1.98 2.04 -0.74
C TYR A 157 -2.52 2.26 -2.16
N MET A 158 -2.15 1.38 -3.09
CA MET A 158 -2.80 1.24 -4.39
C MET A 158 -3.66 -0.02 -4.37
N GLU A 159 -4.92 0.09 -4.77
CA GLU A 159 -5.84 -1.03 -4.97
C GLU A 159 -6.33 -0.95 -6.42
N LYS A 160 -5.88 -1.88 -7.28
CA LYS A 160 -6.25 -1.95 -8.71
C LYS A 160 -6.20 -0.59 -9.43
N ASN A 161 -5.02 0.03 -9.52
CA ASN A 161 -4.79 1.32 -10.17
C ASN A 161 -5.46 2.54 -9.50
N ILE A 162 -6.13 2.34 -8.35
CA ILE A 162 -6.68 3.41 -7.54
C ILE A 162 -5.75 3.67 -6.35
N PHE A 163 -5.26 4.89 -6.23
CA PHE A 163 -4.51 5.34 -5.07
C PHE A 163 -5.45 5.75 -3.94
N HIS A 164 -5.13 5.30 -2.73
CA HIS A 164 -5.78 5.66 -1.48
C HIS A 164 -4.74 6.25 -0.52
N GLY A 165 -4.78 7.56 -0.31
CA GLY A 165 -3.92 8.25 0.65
C GLY A 165 -4.59 8.38 2.01
N VAL A 166 -3.89 8.03 3.10
CA VAL A 166 -4.40 8.16 4.47
C VAL A 166 -4.31 9.62 4.92
N VAL A 167 -5.45 10.21 5.25
CA VAL A 167 -5.57 11.60 5.71
C VAL A 167 -5.17 11.67 7.18
N ALA A 168 -3.88 11.76 7.43
CA ALA A 168 -3.29 11.78 8.77
C ALA A 168 -2.20 12.87 8.88
N LYS A 169 -1.02 12.51 9.41
CA LYS A 169 0.06 13.47 9.72
C LYS A 169 0.86 13.93 8.50
N HIS A 170 0.90 13.12 7.45
CA HIS A 170 1.79 13.32 6.30
C HIS A 170 1.15 14.24 5.27
N ASP A 171 1.93 15.15 4.68
CA ASP A 171 1.46 16.00 3.59
C ASP A 171 1.38 15.17 2.31
N ILE A 172 0.18 15.07 1.73
CA ILE A 172 -0.06 14.41 0.45
C ILE A 172 -0.32 15.49 -0.59
N ASP A 173 0.42 15.43 -1.69
CA ASP A 173 0.29 16.35 -2.80
C ASP A 173 0.20 15.60 -4.12
N SER A 174 -0.51 16.17 -5.08
CA SER A 174 -0.70 15.58 -6.40
C SER A 174 -0.62 16.64 -7.48
N HIS A 175 0.21 16.40 -8.48
CA HIS A 175 0.40 17.31 -9.61
C HIS A 175 0.45 16.52 -10.91
N GLY A 176 -0.53 16.72 -11.79
CA GLY A 176 -0.70 15.90 -12.98
C GLY A 176 -0.82 14.42 -12.62
N PHE A 177 0.09 13.60 -13.15
CA PHE A 177 0.18 12.16 -12.87
C PHE A 177 1.10 11.79 -11.70
N THR A 178 1.60 12.78 -10.95
CA THR A 178 2.55 12.56 -9.85
C THR A 178 1.85 12.56 -8.51
N ILE A 179 2.16 11.57 -7.68
CA ILE A 179 1.79 11.48 -6.27
C ILE A 179 3.04 11.69 -5.43
N GLU A 180 2.97 12.60 -4.46
CA GLU A 180 4.05 12.84 -3.52
C GLU A 180 3.53 12.80 -2.07
N ILE A 181 4.22 12.07 -1.21
CA ILE A 181 3.96 12.04 0.24
C ILE A 181 5.20 12.49 1.00
N ARG A 182 5.04 13.49 1.87
CA ARG A 182 6.12 14.05 2.70
C ARG A 182 5.80 13.91 4.18
N LYS A 183 6.81 13.49 4.96
CA LYS A 183 6.71 13.50 6.43
C LYS A 183 6.87 14.92 6.96
N GLU A 184 7.91 15.60 6.48
CA GLU A 184 8.24 16.97 6.83
C GLU A 184 9.13 17.56 5.74
N LYS A 185 9.54 18.83 5.90
CA LYS A 185 10.41 19.51 4.93
C LYS A 185 11.69 18.70 4.73
N GLY A 186 11.96 18.30 3.48
CA GLY A 186 13.15 17.52 3.11
C GLY A 186 13.04 16.00 3.31
N LYS A 187 11.97 15.50 3.93
CA LYS A 187 11.77 14.05 4.17
C LYS A 187 10.62 13.50 3.33
N ILE A 188 10.95 13.07 2.12
CA ILE A 188 10.00 12.51 1.15
C ILE A 188 9.87 11.00 1.36
N LEU A 189 8.64 10.54 1.59
CA LEU A 189 8.30 9.14 1.79
C LEU A 189 7.96 8.44 0.49
N LEU A 190 7.33 9.13 -0.47
CA LEU A 190 6.93 8.56 -1.75
C LEU A 190 6.97 9.63 -2.84
N VAL A 191 7.52 9.27 -4.00
CA VAL A 191 7.28 9.96 -5.27
C VAL A 191 6.97 8.90 -6.31
N MET A 192 5.78 8.98 -6.89
CA MET A 192 5.29 8.06 -7.90
C MET A 192 4.71 8.82 -9.08
N HIS A 193 4.96 8.33 -10.29
CA HIS A 193 4.47 8.86 -11.55
C HIS A 193 3.65 7.77 -12.24
N ILE A 194 2.39 8.08 -12.56
CA ILE A 194 1.45 7.14 -13.19
C ILE A 194 0.77 7.86 -14.36
N GLU A 195 1.52 8.03 -15.45
CA GLU A 195 1.03 8.64 -16.68
C GLU A 195 0.15 7.64 -17.45
N GLY A 196 -0.87 8.15 -18.15
CA GLY A 196 -1.76 7.31 -18.94
C GLY A 196 -1.00 6.57 -20.04
N ASP A 197 -1.32 5.30 -20.25
CA ASP A 197 -0.66 4.42 -21.24
C ASP A 197 0.87 4.32 -21.09
N ALA A 198 1.40 4.62 -19.90
CA ALA A 198 2.82 4.56 -19.61
C ALA A 198 3.13 3.61 -18.45
N THR A 199 4.36 3.10 -18.42
CA THR A 199 4.88 2.27 -17.32
C THR A 199 4.80 3.03 -16.00
N ILE A 200 4.30 2.36 -14.97
CA ILE A 200 4.27 2.89 -13.61
C ILE A 200 5.69 3.13 -13.13
N TYR A 201 5.98 4.37 -12.69
CA TYR A 201 7.30 4.74 -12.21
C TYR A 201 7.29 5.24 -10.77
N VAL A 202 7.84 4.43 -9.86
CA VAL A 202 8.11 4.83 -8.48
C VAL A 202 9.52 5.42 -8.41
N GLU A 203 9.64 6.75 -8.49
CA GLU A 203 10.96 7.41 -8.43
C GLU A 203 11.68 7.12 -7.12
N ARG A 204 10.95 7.19 -6.01
CA ARG A 204 11.46 6.83 -4.68
C ARG A 204 10.35 6.40 -3.75
N PHE A 205 10.69 5.52 -2.82
CA PHE A 205 9.90 5.32 -1.62
C PHE A 205 10.79 5.10 -0.40
N SER A 206 10.23 5.35 0.79
CA SER A 206 10.78 5.01 2.09
C SER A 206 9.65 4.45 2.94
N ILE A 207 9.64 3.14 3.17
CA ILE A 207 8.64 2.48 4.01
C ILE A 207 9.26 2.01 5.33
N ASP A 208 8.49 2.09 6.41
CA ASP A 208 8.82 1.44 7.67
C ASP A 208 7.98 0.18 7.83
N TYR A 209 8.61 -0.98 8.00
CA TYR A 209 7.94 -2.27 8.15
C TYR A 209 8.72 -3.17 9.10
N LEU A 210 8.03 -3.72 10.11
CA LEU A 210 8.58 -4.61 11.13
C LEU A 210 9.84 -4.07 11.83
N GLY A 211 9.90 -2.75 12.07
CA GLY A 211 11.04 -2.09 12.72
C GLY A 211 12.22 -1.79 11.78
N TYR A 212 12.07 -2.04 10.48
CA TYR A 212 13.05 -1.69 9.45
C TYR A 212 12.54 -0.59 8.54
N ASN A 213 13.41 0.36 8.24
CA ASN A 213 13.22 1.34 7.18
C ASN A 213 13.85 0.81 5.88
N ILE A 214 13.04 0.72 4.83
CA ILE A 214 13.45 0.35 3.48
C ILE A 214 13.28 1.57 2.60
N THR A 215 14.39 2.06 2.05
CA THR A 215 14.38 3.16 1.07
C THR A 215 14.89 2.66 -0.26
N VAL A 216 14.20 2.99 -1.35
CA VAL A 216 14.64 2.72 -2.72
C VAL A 216 14.51 4.00 -3.53
N ASN A 217 15.52 4.31 -4.34
CA ASN A 217 15.53 5.44 -5.26
C ASN A 217 16.51 5.17 -6.42
N LYS A 218 16.74 6.16 -7.29
CA LYS A 218 17.67 6.07 -8.45
C LYS A 218 19.11 5.67 -8.10
N LYS A 219 19.58 5.91 -6.88
CA LYS A 219 20.94 5.58 -6.42
C LYS A 219 21.06 4.13 -5.94
N GLY A 220 19.95 3.48 -5.61
CA GLY A 220 19.94 2.15 -5.03
C GLY A 220 18.96 2.03 -3.88
N ALA A 221 19.22 1.06 -3.02
CA ALA A 221 18.32 0.69 -1.95
C ALA A 221 19.07 0.49 -0.62
N THR A 222 18.39 0.85 0.46
CA THR A 222 18.95 0.78 1.82
C THR A 222 17.95 0.16 2.77
N LEU A 223 18.46 -0.70 3.66
CA LEU A 223 17.74 -1.31 4.76
C LEU A 223 18.38 -0.85 6.07
N ARG A 224 17.61 -0.23 6.96
CA ARG A 224 18.08 0.25 8.26
C ARG A 224 17.11 -0.19 9.35
N GLY A 225 17.57 -0.88 10.38
CA GLY A 225 16.73 -1.27 11.52
C GLY A 225 17.39 -2.30 12.41
N GLY A 226 17.09 -2.27 13.70
CA GLY A 226 17.80 -3.08 14.71
C GLY A 226 19.31 -2.82 14.66
N ASN A 227 20.10 -3.90 14.57
CA ASN A 227 21.56 -3.85 14.37
C ASN A 227 21.98 -3.97 12.90
N ILE A 228 21.02 -3.90 11.96
CA ILE A 228 21.27 -4.09 10.53
C ILE A 228 21.30 -2.73 9.85
N HIS A 229 22.45 -2.42 9.26
CA HIS A 229 22.63 -1.33 8.33
C HIS A 229 23.18 -1.92 7.03
N GLY A 230 22.29 -2.12 6.06
CA GLY A 230 22.64 -2.61 4.73
C GLY A 230 22.33 -1.56 3.67
N SER A 231 23.24 -1.38 2.73
CA SER A 231 23.00 -0.63 1.50
C SER A 231 23.50 -1.43 0.32
N PHE A 232 22.75 -1.38 -0.77
CA PHE A 232 23.16 -1.95 -2.04
C PHE A 232 22.83 -0.97 -3.15
N ASP A 233 23.82 -0.70 -3.99
CA ASP A 233 23.66 0.18 -5.12
C ASP A 233 22.99 -0.60 -6.25
N ILE A 234 21.97 0.00 -6.84
CA ILE A 234 21.25 -0.55 -7.99
C ILE A 234 21.39 0.48 -9.10
N SER A 235 21.93 0.08 -10.24
CA SER A 235 22.05 0.95 -11.40
C SER A 235 21.63 0.20 -12.66
N ASN A 236 20.51 0.63 -13.24
CA ASN A 236 19.97 0.15 -14.51
C ASN A 236 19.82 -1.38 -14.59
N VAL A 237 19.06 -1.95 -13.66
CA VAL A 237 18.78 -3.38 -13.62
C VAL A 237 17.39 -3.64 -14.22
N THR A 238 17.31 -4.58 -15.16
CA THR A 238 16.04 -5.08 -15.71
C THR A 238 15.88 -6.55 -15.39
N ILE A 239 14.73 -6.93 -14.82
CA ILE A 239 14.37 -8.32 -14.52
C ILE A 239 13.18 -8.70 -15.40
N ALA A 240 13.36 -9.69 -16.27
CA ALA A 240 12.27 -10.24 -17.07
C ALA A 240 11.85 -11.59 -16.46
N MET A 241 10.56 -11.74 -16.19
CA MET A 241 9.98 -12.98 -15.70
C MET A 241 8.90 -13.49 -16.65
N ASP A 242 8.61 -14.78 -16.58
CA ASP A 242 7.47 -15.36 -17.28
C ASP A 242 6.16 -14.77 -16.71
N ARG A 243 5.41 -14.08 -17.57
CA ARG A 243 4.17 -13.37 -17.22
C ARG A 243 3.00 -14.28 -16.86
N ASP A 244 3.05 -15.53 -17.33
CA ASP A 244 2.00 -16.53 -17.14
C ASP A 244 2.26 -17.36 -15.88
N ARG A 245 3.47 -17.29 -15.34
CA ARG A 245 3.83 -17.98 -14.10
C ARG A 245 3.33 -17.20 -12.88
N ASP A 246 2.43 -17.84 -12.15
CA ASP A 246 1.90 -17.30 -10.90
C ASP A 246 3.00 -17.21 -9.82
N SER A 247 2.85 -16.24 -8.90
CA SER A 247 3.72 -16.04 -7.74
C SER A 247 5.21 -15.74 -8.04
N THR A 248 5.55 -15.37 -9.28
CA THR A 248 6.88 -14.85 -9.64
C THR A 248 7.17 -13.57 -8.84
N CYS A 249 8.36 -13.51 -8.23
CA CYS A 249 8.80 -12.36 -7.46
C CYS A 249 10.12 -11.82 -8.03
N ALA A 250 10.12 -10.58 -8.50
CA ALA A 250 11.32 -9.98 -9.11
C ALA A 250 12.38 -9.64 -8.05
N PHE A 251 11.95 -9.13 -6.90
CA PHE A 251 12.86 -8.66 -5.86
C PHE A 251 12.31 -8.95 -4.45
N SER A 252 13.16 -9.42 -3.53
CA SER A 252 12.76 -9.68 -2.15
C SER A 252 13.83 -9.20 -1.17
N ILE A 253 13.41 -8.49 -0.12
CA ILE A 253 14.27 -8.11 1.01
C ILE A 253 13.87 -8.94 2.23
N GLY A 254 14.75 -9.86 2.61
CA GLY A 254 14.54 -10.73 3.77
C GLY A 254 13.45 -11.80 3.56
N HIS A 255 13.45 -12.79 4.44
CA HIS A 255 12.42 -13.83 4.51
C HIS A 255 11.37 -13.49 5.59
N PRO A 256 10.18 -14.13 5.60
CA PRO A 256 9.26 -14.06 6.73
C PRO A 256 9.99 -14.24 8.07
N PRO A 257 9.73 -13.38 9.08
CA PRO A 257 10.43 -13.45 10.35
C PRO A 257 10.31 -14.85 10.98
N ARG A 258 11.42 -15.38 11.51
CA ARG A 258 11.47 -16.71 12.13
C ARG A 258 12.43 -16.74 13.31
N ASN A 259 12.18 -17.62 14.28
CA ASN A 259 12.97 -17.75 15.49
C ASN A 259 13.19 -19.22 15.87
N LYS A 260 14.32 -19.50 16.54
CA LYS A 260 14.50 -20.80 17.21
C LYS A 260 13.52 -20.93 18.38
N ILE A 261 12.97 -22.13 18.55
CA ILE A 261 11.99 -22.43 19.62
C ILE A 261 12.72 -22.53 20.97
N ARG A 262 12.12 -21.97 22.02
CA ARG A 262 12.63 -22.00 23.40
C ARG A 262 11.62 -22.62 24.35
N ASP A 263 12.09 -23.37 25.35
CA ASP A 263 11.29 -23.99 26.42
C ASP A 263 11.30 -23.20 27.75
N GLY A 264 11.70 -21.92 27.68
CA GLY A 264 11.86 -21.05 28.85
C GLY A 264 13.25 -21.09 29.49
N ILE A 265 14.03 -22.16 29.27
CA ILE A 265 15.39 -22.31 29.83
C ILE A 265 16.44 -22.31 28.71
N SER A 266 16.16 -22.99 27.60
CA SER A 266 17.11 -23.19 26.52
C SER A 266 16.43 -23.23 25.14
N PHE A 267 17.23 -23.41 24.08
CA PHE A 267 16.69 -23.71 22.76
C PHE A 267 16.31 -25.19 22.67
N VAL A 268 15.08 -25.45 22.19
CA VAL A 268 14.59 -26.82 22.02
C VAL A 268 15.36 -27.51 20.89
N LYS A 269 15.84 -28.74 21.14
CA LYS A 269 16.56 -29.52 20.12
C LYS A 269 15.62 -29.88 18.97
N LYS A 270 16.13 -29.79 17.74
CA LYS A 270 15.38 -30.14 16.51
C LYS A 270 14.80 -31.56 16.55
N THR A 271 15.50 -32.52 17.15
CA THR A 271 15.02 -33.90 17.30
C THR A 271 13.79 -34.03 18.20
N ILE A 272 13.70 -33.20 19.24
CA ILE A 272 12.53 -33.14 20.12
C ILE A 272 11.35 -32.57 19.33
N ILE A 273 11.56 -31.46 18.62
CA ILE A 273 10.51 -30.84 17.79
C ILE A 273 10.01 -31.85 16.73
N ALA A 274 10.93 -32.52 16.03
CA ALA A 274 10.62 -33.54 15.03
C ALA A 274 9.76 -34.68 15.61
N SER A 275 10.06 -35.13 16.84
CA SER A 275 9.29 -36.19 17.52
C SER A 275 7.86 -35.80 17.88
N LEU A 276 7.55 -34.50 17.91
CA LEU A 276 6.24 -33.96 18.25
C LEU A 276 5.39 -33.65 17.00
N LEU A 277 5.98 -33.70 15.80
CA LEU A 277 5.28 -33.40 14.56
C LEU A 277 4.33 -34.54 14.19
N ASN A 278 3.09 -34.18 13.85
CA ASN A 278 2.06 -35.12 13.40
C ASN A 278 1.52 -34.65 12.04
N ILE A 279 1.32 -35.59 11.12
CA ILE A 279 0.76 -35.34 9.78
C ILE A 279 -0.57 -34.60 9.86
N GLU A 280 -1.45 -34.93 10.82
CA GLU A 280 -2.74 -34.24 11.00
C GLU A 280 -2.60 -32.76 11.41
N ARG A 281 -1.41 -32.34 11.83
CA ARG A 281 -1.07 -30.96 12.21
C ARG A 281 -0.31 -30.21 11.13
N THR A 282 -0.18 -30.79 9.94
CA THR A 282 0.52 -30.16 8.82
C THR A 282 -0.25 -28.94 8.32
N VAL A 283 0.46 -27.85 8.07
CA VAL A 283 -0.04 -26.63 7.43
C VAL A 283 0.29 -26.71 5.94
N PHE A 284 -0.73 -26.52 5.09
CA PHE A 284 -0.62 -26.59 3.64
C PHE A 284 -0.92 -25.25 2.99
N SER A 285 -0.21 -24.95 1.90
CA SER A 285 -0.60 -23.91 0.95
C SER A 285 -1.77 -24.37 0.09
N SER A 286 -2.38 -23.45 -0.65
CA SER A 286 -3.41 -23.72 -1.65
C SER A 286 -2.93 -24.65 -2.78
N ASN A 287 -1.63 -24.66 -3.06
CA ASN A 287 -1.01 -25.58 -4.04
C ASN A 287 -0.73 -26.98 -3.45
N GLY A 288 -1.01 -27.20 -2.16
CA GLY A 288 -0.74 -28.46 -1.47
C GLY A 288 0.69 -28.60 -0.95
N ASP A 289 1.51 -27.56 -1.01
CA ASP A 289 2.85 -27.57 -0.45
C ASP A 289 2.79 -27.62 1.08
N VAL A 290 3.65 -28.43 1.69
CA VAL A 290 3.86 -28.41 3.14
C VAL A 290 4.59 -27.12 3.51
N VAL A 291 3.90 -26.27 4.26
CA VAL A 291 4.38 -24.99 4.81
C VAL A 291 5.08 -25.21 6.14
N GLY A 292 4.48 -26.06 6.98
CA GLY A 292 4.97 -26.31 8.34
C GLY A 292 4.03 -27.20 9.13
N TRP A 293 4.13 -27.15 10.45
CA TRP A 293 3.28 -27.92 11.37
C TRP A 293 2.84 -27.07 12.55
N VAL A 294 1.60 -27.27 12.98
CA VAL A 294 1.07 -26.68 14.21
C VAL A 294 1.64 -27.44 15.41
N LEU A 295 2.36 -26.72 16.27
CA LEU A 295 2.87 -27.23 17.53
C LEU A 295 2.40 -26.30 18.66
N ASP A 296 1.42 -26.77 19.43
CA ASP A 296 0.78 -25.97 20.48
C ASP A 296 0.25 -24.62 19.96
N ASN A 297 0.84 -23.50 20.39
CA ASN A 297 0.48 -22.15 19.98
C ASN A 297 1.41 -21.55 18.91
N ILE A 298 2.19 -22.36 18.20
CA ILE A 298 3.08 -21.90 17.12
C ILE A 298 2.94 -22.75 15.85
N ILE A 299 3.42 -22.21 14.74
CA ILE A 299 3.66 -22.95 13.50
C ILE A 299 5.17 -23.08 13.29
N THR A 300 5.64 -24.30 13.03
CA THR A 300 7.05 -24.61 12.81
C THR A 300 7.38 -24.90 11.35
N SER A 301 8.50 -24.41 10.85
CA SER A 301 9.01 -24.71 9.50
C SER A 301 9.60 -26.12 9.37
N LYS A 302 9.97 -26.50 8.14
CA LYS A 302 10.78 -27.71 7.83
C LYS A 302 12.13 -27.75 8.53
N ASP A 303 12.67 -26.58 8.88
CA ASP A 303 13.92 -26.44 9.62
C ASP A 303 13.73 -26.44 11.13
N TYR A 304 12.49 -26.67 11.60
CA TYR A 304 12.08 -26.68 13.01
C TYR A 304 12.23 -25.32 13.70
N GLU A 305 11.99 -24.24 12.95
CA GLU A 305 11.98 -22.87 13.46
C GLU A 305 10.53 -22.39 13.62
N CYS A 306 10.27 -21.58 14.64
CA CYS A 306 8.99 -20.88 14.80
C CYS A 306 8.85 -19.84 13.69
N ILE A 307 7.85 -20.00 12.83
CA ILE A 307 7.55 -19.09 11.71
C ILE A 307 6.27 -18.28 11.92
N ALA A 308 5.39 -18.72 12.82
CA ALA A 308 4.20 -17.97 13.21
C ALA A 308 3.73 -18.34 14.61
N VAL A 309 2.97 -17.44 15.22
CA VAL A 309 2.32 -17.60 16.52
C VAL A 309 0.80 -17.67 16.31
N ILE A 310 0.16 -18.56 17.06
CA ILE A 310 -1.27 -18.79 17.04
C ILE A 310 -1.88 -18.16 18.28
N LYS A 311 -2.87 -17.29 18.09
CA LYS A 311 -3.61 -16.62 19.18
C LYS A 311 -5.11 -16.72 18.92
N ARG A 312 -5.91 -16.90 19.96
CA ARG A 312 -7.37 -16.80 19.83
C ARG A 312 -7.78 -15.33 19.86
N ASN A 313 -8.65 -14.92 18.95
CA ASN A 313 -9.25 -13.60 18.96
C ASN A 313 -10.51 -13.57 19.85
N ASP A 314 -11.04 -12.37 20.10
CA ASP A 314 -12.22 -12.16 20.95
C ASP A 314 -13.49 -12.85 20.43
N LYS A 315 -13.54 -13.18 19.14
CA LYS A 315 -14.62 -13.92 18.48
C LYS A 315 -14.45 -15.44 18.60
N GLY A 316 -13.40 -15.91 19.26
CA GLY A 316 -13.06 -17.32 19.41
C GLY A 316 -12.38 -17.95 18.18
N GLU A 317 -12.11 -17.17 17.13
CA GLU A 317 -11.38 -17.63 15.95
C GLU A 317 -9.88 -17.72 16.26
N ILE A 318 -9.19 -18.59 15.53
CA ILE A 318 -7.77 -18.84 15.72
C ILE A 318 -7.00 -17.99 14.72
N GLY A 319 -6.40 -16.89 15.19
CA GLY A 319 -5.55 -16.01 14.39
C GLY A 319 -4.11 -16.50 14.30
N VAL A 320 -3.50 -16.29 13.14
CA VAL A 320 -2.09 -16.54 12.84
C VAL A 320 -1.39 -15.20 12.71
N PHE A 321 -0.31 -15.04 13.46
CA PHE A 321 0.51 -13.85 13.52
C PHE A 321 1.95 -14.20 13.15
N ASN A 322 2.69 -13.29 12.52
CA ASN A 322 4.14 -13.48 12.42
C ASN A 322 4.79 -13.40 13.82
N ILE A 323 6.07 -13.75 13.94
CA ILE A 323 6.77 -13.71 15.24
C ILE A 323 7.00 -12.29 15.80
N LEU A 324 6.64 -11.24 15.05
CA LEU A 324 6.70 -9.83 15.43
C LEU A 324 5.30 -9.25 15.68
N ASP A 325 4.31 -10.11 15.88
CA ASP A 325 2.93 -9.77 16.24
C ASP A 325 2.11 -9.04 15.16
N GLU A 326 2.48 -9.17 13.88
CA GLU A 326 1.61 -8.75 12.77
C GLU A 326 0.59 -9.86 12.48
N PHE A 327 -0.70 -9.51 12.44
CA PHE A 327 -1.74 -10.43 12.00
C PHE A 327 -1.57 -10.78 10.52
N ILE A 328 -1.71 -12.08 10.20
CA ILE A 328 -1.62 -12.59 8.84
C ILE A 328 -3.00 -13.07 8.38
N GLY A 329 -3.63 -13.95 9.16
CA GLY A 329 -4.87 -14.60 8.75
C GLY A 329 -5.43 -15.50 9.83
N LEU A 330 -6.39 -16.33 9.47
CA LEU A 330 -7.05 -17.30 10.32
C LEU A 330 -6.51 -18.70 10.05
N LEU A 331 -6.25 -19.46 11.11
CA LEU A 331 -5.89 -20.87 11.02
C LEU A 331 -7.16 -21.69 10.89
N LYS A 332 -7.33 -22.35 9.74
CA LYS A 332 -8.50 -23.19 9.47
C LYS A 332 -8.09 -24.65 9.36
N LYS A 333 -8.83 -25.52 10.03
CA LYS A 333 -8.70 -26.98 9.89
C LYS A 333 -9.31 -27.44 8.57
N THR A 334 -8.57 -28.23 7.81
CA THR A 334 -8.99 -28.88 6.56
C THR A 334 -9.05 -30.40 6.76
N THR A 335 -9.44 -31.16 5.72
CA THR A 335 -9.43 -32.62 5.78
C THR A 335 -8.03 -33.22 5.86
N LYS A 336 -7.00 -32.50 5.38
CA LYS A 336 -5.61 -32.97 5.35
C LYS A 336 -4.74 -32.39 6.48
N GLY A 337 -5.18 -31.32 7.13
CA GLY A 337 -4.42 -30.63 8.17
C GLY A 337 -4.97 -29.23 8.41
N TYR A 338 -4.15 -28.21 8.18
CA TYR A 338 -4.51 -26.81 8.37
C TYR A 338 -4.10 -25.94 7.19
N SER A 339 -4.72 -24.78 7.04
CA SER A 339 -4.33 -23.73 6.11
C SER A 339 -4.46 -22.36 6.78
N VAL A 340 -3.64 -21.40 6.34
CA VAL A 340 -3.72 -20.01 6.79
C VAL A 340 -4.51 -19.23 5.75
N ILE A 341 -5.68 -18.75 6.12
CA ILE A 341 -6.65 -18.16 5.18
C ILE A 341 -7.12 -16.78 5.63
N TYR A 342 -7.78 -16.05 4.74
CA TYR A 342 -8.55 -14.87 5.11
C TYR A 342 -9.79 -14.73 4.22
N ASN A 343 -10.84 -14.09 4.74
CA ASN A 343 -12.16 -14.12 4.11
C ASN A 343 -12.44 -12.93 3.19
N ASP A 344 -11.46 -12.03 3.02
CA ASP A 344 -11.58 -10.82 2.23
C ASP A 344 -10.28 -10.57 1.45
N THR A 345 -10.32 -9.72 0.44
CA THR A 345 -9.15 -9.30 -0.36
C THR A 345 -8.42 -8.11 0.27
N LYS A 346 -8.90 -7.63 1.42
CA LYS A 346 -8.32 -6.51 2.17
C LYS A 346 -8.51 -6.67 3.67
N TYR A 347 -7.57 -6.12 4.44
CA TYR A 347 -7.71 -6.02 5.88
C TYR A 347 -8.73 -4.93 6.27
N PRO A 348 -9.21 -4.89 7.53
CA PRO A 348 -10.14 -3.86 7.98
C PRO A 348 -9.57 -2.42 7.88
N SER A 349 -8.25 -2.29 7.81
CA SER A 349 -7.55 -1.03 7.54
C SER A 349 -7.75 -0.51 6.11
N GLY A 350 -8.27 -1.35 5.20
CA GLY A 350 -8.30 -1.10 3.76
C GLY A 350 -7.05 -1.57 3.02
N GLU A 351 -6.00 -2.01 3.74
CA GLU A 351 -4.78 -2.53 3.11
C GLU A 351 -5.09 -3.74 2.21
N PRO A 352 -4.77 -3.69 0.90
CA PRO A 352 -5.06 -4.77 -0.02
C PRO A 352 -4.13 -5.95 0.24
N ILE A 353 -4.65 -7.15 -0.02
CA ILE A 353 -3.95 -8.41 0.20
C ILE A 353 -3.61 -9.03 -1.15
N TRP A 354 -2.34 -9.36 -1.37
CA TRP A 354 -1.97 -10.14 -2.54
C TRP A 354 -2.54 -11.56 -2.42
N ILE A 355 -3.17 -12.00 -3.50
CA ILE A 355 -3.75 -13.33 -3.64
C ILE A 355 -3.18 -13.91 -4.93
N SER A 356 -2.75 -15.18 -4.88
CA SER A 356 -2.27 -15.92 -6.04
C SER A 356 -3.32 -15.94 -7.16
N ASN A 357 -2.87 -15.74 -8.40
CA ASN A 357 -3.76 -15.73 -9.56
C ASN A 357 -4.37 -17.12 -9.78
N ASN A 358 -3.61 -18.18 -9.52
CA ASN A 358 -4.13 -19.55 -9.54
C ASN A 358 -5.27 -19.72 -8.52
N HIS A 359 -5.11 -19.13 -7.33
CA HIS A 359 -6.13 -19.18 -6.30
C HIS A 359 -7.40 -18.42 -6.71
N ILE A 360 -7.26 -17.23 -7.31
CA ILE A 360 -8.39 -16.45 -7.85
C ILE A 360 -9.13 -17.25 -8.94
N LYS A 361 -8.41 -17.86 -9.89
CA LYS A 361 -9.00 -18.68 -10.96
C LYS A 361 -9.75 -19.90 -10.41
N ALA A 362 -9.23 -20.52 -9.35
CA ALA A 362 -9.85 -21.67 -8.70
C ALA A 362 -11.02 -21.29 -7.78
N ARG A 363 -11.28 -20.00 -7.52
CA ARG A 363 -12.21 -19.54 -6.46
C ARG A 363 -13.61 -20.11 -6.58
N ASN A 364 -14.12 -20.29 -7.80
CA ASN A 364 -15.47 -20.80 -8.06
C ASN A 364 -15.61 -22.30 -7.76
N THR A 365 -14.50 -23.00 -7.54
CA THR A 365 -14.49 -24.41 -7.13
C THR A 365 -14.49 -24.58 -5.61
N PHE A 366 -14.19 -23.52 -4.85
CA PHE A 366 -14.23 -23.56 -3.39
C PHE A 366 -15.65 -23.27 -2.86
N LEU A 367 -16.09 -24.06 -1.89
CA LEU A 367 -17.39 -23.87 -1.22
C LEU A 367 -17.45 -22.56 -0.41
N LEU A 368 -16.30 -22.05 0.03
CA LEU A 368 -16.17 -20.84 0.84
C LEU A 368 -15.19 -19.88 0.15
N LYS A 369 -15.54 -18.59 0.14
CA LYS A 369 -14.70 -17.52 -0.41
C LYS A 369 -13.60 -17.16 0.58
N GLU A 370 -12.54 -17.94 0.57
CA GLU A 370 -11.39 -17.80 1.45
C GLU A 370 -10.12 -17.71 0.61
N TYR A 371 -9.12 -16.96 1.08
CA TYR A 371 -7.89 -16.65 0.38
C TYR A 371 -6.68 -17.17 1.14
N ASP A 372 -5.82 -17.95 0.47
CA ASP A 372 -4.62 -18.54 1.08
C ASP A 372 -3.53 -17.48 1.33
N LEU A 373 -3.16 -17.33 2.60
CA LEU A 373 -2.12 -16.40 3.07
C LEU A 373 -0.90 -17.13 3.63
N SER A 374 -0.79 -18.44 3.41
CA SER A 374 0.37 -19.21 3.84
C SER A 374 1.69 -18.63 3.32
N HIS A 375 1.72 -18.04 2.13
CA HIS A 375 2.91 -17.38 1.55
C HIS A 375 3.54 -16.31 2.45
N ARG A 376 2.82 -15.80 3.45
CA ARG A 376 3.32 -14.81 4.42
C ARG A 376 4.19 -15.43 5.52
N ILE A 377 4.23 -16.75 5.65
CA ILE A 377 4.94 -17.46 6.75
C ILE A 377 6.03 -18.43 6.30
N TYR A 378 6.23 -18.71 5.00
CA TYR A 378 7.29 -19.62 4.54
C TYR A 378 8.22 -19.06 3.48
#